data_AF-A0A1V2LXL7-F1
#
_entry.id   AF-A0A1V2LXL7-F1
#
_cell.length_a   1.000
_cell.length_b   1.000
_cell.length_c   1.000
_cell.angle_alpha   90.00
_cell.angle_beta   90.00
_cell.angle_gamma   90.00
#
_symmetry.space_group_name_H-M   'P 1'
#
loop_
_entity.id
_entity.type
_entity.pdbx_description
1 polymer ?
#
loop_
_entity_poly.entity_id
_entity_poly.type
_entity_poly.pdbx_seq_one_letter_code
_entity_poly.pdbx_strand_id
1 'polypeptide(L)'
;MSSHKFVVVKLADFKTPAIMLAIAIGAFAVFLTAGTNDNNSVLSETFSPSGYEDGIYTANLDFSDANMDLVVTVKDEYILSVALDNFDETERALYSDLNNNISLVNQYVTQTQSLEFPINENISASAKILMDATRVALSEEADANLTTTYKSPLLENHSEDENIEPNNIELSNDAS
;
A
#
# COMPACT_ATOMS: atom_id res chain seq x y z
N MET A 1 -46.39 -23.20 41.71
CA MET A 1 -46.67 -24.62 41.42
C MET A 1 -46.38 -24.86 39.94
N SER A 2 -45.21 -25.40 39.58
CA SER A 2 -44.82 -25.62 38.18
C SER A 2 -45.33 -26.99 37.73
N SER A 3 -46.26 -27.02 36.77
CA SER A 3 -46.80 -28.27 36.23
C SER A 3 -45.85 -28.82 35.17
N HIS A 4 -45.13 -29.89 35.50
CA HIS A 4 -44.30 -30.61 34.54
C HIS A 4 -45.22 -31.39 33.57
N LYS A 5 -45.29 -30.94 32.32
CA LYS A 5 -46.04 -31.65 31.26
C LYS A 5 -45.11 -32.68 30.62
N PHE A 6 -45.39 -33.96 30.85
CA PHE A 6 -44.68 -35.05 30.18
C PHE A 6 -45.18 -35.13 28.73
N VAL A 7 -44.29 -34.84 27.78
CA VAL A 7 -44.56 -34.99 26.35
C VAL A 7 -44.16 -36.41 25.96
N VAL A 8 -45.16 -37.25 25.67
CA VAL A 8 -44.94 -38.65 25.23
C VAL A 8 -44.82 -38.64 23.70
N VAL A 9 -43.59 -38.75 23.21
CA VAL A 9 -43.31 -38.83 21.76
C VAL A 9 -43.48 -40.27 21.31
N LYS A 10 -44.37 -40.49 20.34
CA LYS A 10 -44.52 -41.81 19.69
C LYS A 10 -43.31 -42.04 18.78
N LEU A 11 -42.43 -42.97 19.17
CA LEU A 11 -41.21 -43.30 18.43
C LEU A 11 -41.47 -43.75 16.98
N ALA A 12 -42.66 -44.31 16.72
CA ALA A 12 -43.09 -44.74 15.39
C ALA A 12 -43.30 -43.58 14.39
N ASP A 13 -43.60 -42.38 14.88
CA ASP A 13 -43.86 -41.19 14.05
C ASP A 13 -42.57 -40.43 13.71
N PHE A 14 -41.41 -40.90 14.17
CA PHE A 14 -40.11 -40.24 13.95
C PHE A 14 -39.56 -40.40 12.52
N LYS A 15 -40.12 -41.31 11.72
CA LYS A 15 -39.63 -41.59 10.36
C LYS A 15 -39.81 -40.40 9.43
N THR A 16 -40.96 -39.73 9.50
CA THR A 16 -41.29 -38.57 8.66
C THR A 16 -40.39 -37.35 8.96
N PRO A 17 -40.21 -36.90 10.22
CA PRO A 17 -39.29 -35.81 10.52
C PRO A 17 -37.82 -36.18 10.24
N ALA A 18 -37.42 -37.45 10.39
CA ALA A 18 -36.08 -37.90 10.04
C ALA A 18 -35.79 -37.79 8.53
N ILE A 19 -36.76 -38.13 7.68
CA ILE A 19 -36.63 -38.00 6.22
C ILE A 19 -36.59 -36.51 5.81
N MET A 20 -37.44 -35.67 6.40
CA MET A 20 -37.43 -34.21 6.15
C MET A 20 -36.09 -33.57 6.53
N LEU A 21 -35.50 -33.98 7.65
CA LEU A 21 -34.18 -33.51 8.07
C LEU A 21 -33.08 -33.93 7.09
N ALA A 22 -33.12 -35.17 6.59
CA ALA A 22 -32.15 -35.65 5.61
C ALA A 22 -32.23 -34.86 4.29
N ILE A 23 -33.44 -34.51 3.84
CA ILE A 23 -33.65 -33.68 2.65
C ILE A 23 -33.12 -32.26 2.87
N ALA A 24 -33.36 -31.66 4.04
CA ALA A 24 -32.87 -30.32 4.35
C ALA A 24 -31.33 -30.26 4.37
N ILE A 25 -30.68 -31.26 4.97
CA ILE A 25 -29.21 -31.36 4.98
C ILE A 25 -28.68 -31.58 3.55
N GLY A 26 -29.32 -32.43 2.75
CA GLY A 26 -28.95 -32.64 1.35
C GLY A 26 -29.06 -31.37 0.50
N ALA A 27 -30.16 -30.62 0.64
CA ALA A 27 -30.33 -29.34 -0.04
C ALA A 27 -29.31 -28.29 0.41
N PHE A 28 -28.96 -28.27 1.69
CA PHE A 28 -27.93 -27.38 2.23
C PHE A 28 -26.52 -27.75 1.71
N ALA A 29 -26.19 -29.04 1.62
CA ALA A 29 -24.93 -29.50 1.04
C ALA A 29 -24.83 -29.14 -0.44
N VAL A 30 -25.91 -29.33 -1.20
CA VAL A 30 -25.97 -28.92 -2.62
C VAL A 30 -25.87 -27.40 -2.76
N PHE A 31 -26.47 -26.62 -1.86
CA PHE A 31 -26.34 -25.17 -1.84
C PHE A 31 -24.89 -24.72 -1.59
N LEU A 32 -24.18 -25.37 -0.65
CA LEU A 32 -22.76 -25.12 -0.41
C LEU A 32 -21.91 -25.45 -1.65
N THR A 33 -22.14 -26.60 -2.29
CA THR A 33 -21.37 -26.98 -3.49
C THR A 33 -21.79 -26.23 -4.76
N ALA A 34 -23.03 -25.73 -4.84
CA ALA A 34 -23.50 -24.93 -5.98
C ALA A 34 -22.86 -23.53 -6.02
N GLY A 35 -22.36 -23.02 -4.89
CA GLY A 35 -21.46 -21.86 -4.83
C GLY A 35 -20.01 -22.18 -5.20
N THR A 36 -19.64 -23.46 -5.29
CA THR A 36 -18.30 -23.96 -5.62
C THR A 36 -18.36 -24.83 -6.87
N ASN A 37 -19.10 -24.40 -7.89
CA ASN A 37 -19.04 -25.01 -9.21
C ASN A 37 -17.71 -24.64 -9.87
N ASP A 38 -16.69 -25.45 -9.59
CA ASP A 38 -15.50 -25.58 -10.40
C ASP A 38 -15.89 -26.08 -11.79
N ASN A 39 -16.30 -25.14 -12.64
CA ASN A 39 -16.21 -25.26 -14.10
C ASN A 39 -15.88 -23.87 -14.63
N ASN A 40 -14.56 -23.58 -14.69
CA ASN A 40 -13.98 -22.42 -15.34
C ASN A 40 -14.58 -21.07 -14.95
N SER A 41 -14.05 -20.51 -13.88
CA SER A 41 -14.13 -19.09 -13.60
C SER A 41 -12.68 -18.61 -13.78
N VAL A 42 -12.26 -17.95 -14.86
CA VAL A 42 -12.66 -16.58 -15.21
C VAL A 42 -13.34 -15.88 -14.03
N LEU A 43 -12.67 -15.98 -12.87
CA LEU A 43 -13.01 -15.20 -11.70
C LEU A 43 -12.72 -13.78 -12.15
N SER A 44 -13.81 -13.04 -12.33
CA SER A 44 -13.80 -11.59 -12.30
C SER A 44 -12.69 -11.14 -11.36
N GLU A 45 -11.76 -10.39 -11.92
CA GLU A 45 -10.76 -9.59 -11.24
C GLU A 45 -11.46 -8.65 -10.25
N THR A 46 -11.97 -9.23 -9.17
CA THR A 46 -12.13 -8.55 -7.91
C THR A 46 -10.71 -8.56 -7.38
N PHE A 47 -10.04 -7.42 -7.49
CA PHE A 47 -8.81 -7.10 -6.78
C PHE A 47 -9.03 -7.29 -5.27
N SER A 48 -9.11 -8.54 -4.81
CA SER A 48 -8.59 -8.92 -3.51
C SER A 48 -7.16 -9.32 -3.81
N PRO A 49 -6.14 -8.64 -3.25
CA PRO A 49 -4.80 -9.18 -3.32
C PRO A 49 -4.87 -10.55 -2.65
N SER A 50 -4.77 -11.62 -3.44
CA SER A 50 -4.22 -12.87 -2.94
C SER A 50 -2.94 -12.49 -2.22
N GLY A 51 -2.84 -12.87 -0.94
CA GLY A 51 -1.84 -12.38 -0.01
C GLY A 51 -0.45 -12.29 -0.65
N TYR A 52 0.29 -11.24 -0.31
CA TYR A 52 1.66 -11.09 -0.78
C TYR A 52 2.48 -12.29 -0.28
N GLU A 53 3.33 -12.86 -1.14
CA GLU A 53 4.25 -13.91 -0.70
C GLU A 53 5.25 -13.34 0.31
N ASP A 54 5.62 -14.15 1.30
CA ASP A 54 6.61 -13.75 2.30
C ASP A 54 7.95 -13.46 1.64
N GLY A 55 8.46 -12.25 1.81
CA GLY A 55 9.64 -11.82 1.07
C GLY A 55 10.03 -10.36 1.31
N ILE A 56 11.16 -10.00 0.72
CA ILE A 56 11.63 -8.63 0.64
C ILE A 56 11.45 -8.17 -0.79
N TYR A 57 10.64 -7.14 -0.96
CA TYR A 57 10.36 -6.48 -2.23
C TYR A 57 11.13 -5.17 -2.28
N THR A 58 11.62 -4.80 -3.45
CA THR A 58 12.44 -3.59 -3.59
C THR A 58 12.02 -2.83 -4.84
N ALA A 59 11.84 -1.51 -4.74
CA ALA A 59 11.61 -0.66 -5.90
C ALA A 59 12.69 0.40 -5.98
N ASN A 60 13.33 0.54 -7.14
CA ASN A 60 14.33 1.57 -7.34
C ASN A 60 13.64 2.92 -7.56
N LEU A 61 14.09 3.93 -6.81
CA LEU A 61 13.67 5.32 -6.89
C LEU A 61 14.83 6.14 -7.46
N ASP A 62 14.73 6.48 -8.73
CA ASP A 62 15.72 7.29 -9.42
C ASP A 62 15.27 8.76 -9.40
N PHE A 63 15.96 9.56 -8.59
CA PHE A 63 15.80 11.01 -8.52
C PHE A 63 16.86 11.70 -9.39
N SER A 64 16.60 12.95 -9.77
CA SER A 64 17.51 13.75 -10.60
C SER A 64 18.96 13.79 -10.08
N ASP A 65 19.12 13.77 -8.76
CA ASP A 65 20.40 14.01 -8.07
C ASP A 65 20.79 12.87 -7.10
N ALA A 66 19.97 11.81 -6.99
CA ALA A 66 20.18 10.69 -6.07
C ALA A 66 19.46 9.43 -6.54
N ASN A 67 19.99 8.25 -6.20
CA ASN A 67 19.33 6.98 -6.46
C ASN A 67 19.15 6.26 -5.12
N MET A 68 17.92 5.84 -4.82
CA MET A 68 17.54 5.21 -3.56
C MET A 68 16.70 3.98 -3.85
N ASP A 69 16.61 3.07 -2.90
CA ASP A 69 15.76 1.89 -3.03
C ASP A 69 14.68 1.90 -1.95
N LEU A 70 13.42 1.66 -2.32
CA LEU A 70 12.36 1.43 -1.36
C LEU A 70 12.27 -0.06 -1.08
N VAL A 71 12.49 -0.45 0.17
CA VAL A 71 12.42 -1.84 0.62
C VAL A 71 11.13 -2.08 1.39
N VAL A 72 10.35 -3.04 0.94
CA VAL A 72 9.10 -3.48 1.57
C VAL A 72 9.27 -4.91 2.05
N THR A 73 9.07 -5.13 3.35
CA THR A 73 9.13 -6.48 3.94
C THR A 73 7.71 -6.99 4.15
N VAL A 74 7.42 -8.15 3.57
CA VAL A 74 6.16 -8.87 3.73
C VAL A 74 6.42 -10.14 4.55
N LYS A 75 5.52 -10.42 5.48
CA LYS A 75 5.54 -11.65 6.26
C LYS A 75 4.12 -12.07 6.66
N ASP A 76 3.87 -13.37 6.62
CA ASP A 76 2.58 -14.00 6.88
C ASP A 76 1.46 -13.35 6.02
N GLU A 77 1.75 -13.03 4.76
CA GLU A 77 0.86 -12.31 3.83
C GLU A 77 0.56 -10.82 4.18
N TYR A 78 1.26 -10.26 5.17
CA TYR A 78 1.08 -8.87 5.62
C TYR A 78 2.33 -8.02 5.40
N ILE A 79 2.12 -6.75 5.05
CA ILE A 79 3.20 -5.77 4.96
C ILE A 79 3.66 -5.44 6.39
N LEU A 80 4.91 -5.79 6.71
CA LEU A 80 5.49 -5.65 8.03
C LEU A 80 6.26 -4.32 8.18
N SER A 81 6.93 -3.88 7.12
CA SER A 81 7.63 -2.59 7.12
C SER A 81 7.91 -2.08 5.72
N VAL A 82 8.01 -0.76 5.61
CA VAL A 82 8.46 -0.01 4.43
C VAL A 82 9.61 0.90 4.86
N ALA A 83 10.74 0.82 4.19
CA ALA A 83 11.93 1.62 4.49
C ALA A 83 12.62 2.07 3.20
N LEU A 84 13.47 3.09 3.30
CA LEU A 84 14.39 3.47 2.24
C LEU A 84 15.77 2.87 2.55
N ASP A 85 16.34 2.20 1.57
CA ASP A 85 17.73 1.75 1.53
C ASP A 85 18.55 2.69 0.64
N ASN A 86 19.88 2.69 0.83
CA ASN A 86 20.79 3.67 0.23
C ASN A 86 20.41 5.14 0.54
N PHE A 87 19.86 5.39 1.73
CA PHE A 87 19.45 6.72 2.19
C PHE A 87 20.29 7.18 3.38
N ASP A 88 21.41 7.83 3.10
CA ASP A 88 22.42 8.22 4.09
C ASP A 88 22.07 9.55 4.81
N GLU A 89 22.91 9.98 5.76
CA GLU A 89 22.65 11.19 6.55
C GLU A 89 22.66 12.48 5.70
N THR A 90 23.41 12.52 4.61
CA THR A 90 23.45 13.58 3.61
C THR A 90 22.17 13.60 2.79
N GLU A 91 21.73 12.46 2.24
CA GLU A 91 20.46 12.42 1.50
C GLU A 91 19.27 12.72 2.43
N ARG A 92 19.32 12.29 3.69
CA ARG A 92 18.28 12.62 4.69
C ARG A 92 18.20 14.11 5.00
N ALA A 93 19.33 14.80 5.00
CA ALA A 93 19.36 16.25 5.17
C ALA A 93 18.80 16.97 3.93
N LEU A 94 19.17 16.51 2.73
CA LEU A 94 18.72 17.08 1.46
C LEU A 94 17.23 16.81 1.22
N TYR A 95 16.77 15.58 1.46
CA TYR A 95 15.40 15.12 1.24
C TYR A 95 14.64 14.98 2.57
N SER A 96 14.66 16.05 3.38
CA SER A 96 14.05 16.03 4.71
C SER A 96 12.55 15.70 4.68
N ASP A 97 11.84 16.12 3.63
CA ASP A 97 10.43 15.80 3.45
C ASP A 97 10.20 14.30 3.20
N LEU A 98 11.03 13.63 2.38
CA LEU A 98 10.97 12.17 2.22
C LEU A 98 11.26 11.45 3.54
N ASN A 99 12.29 11.89 4.26
CA ASN A 99 12.67 11.33 5.56
C ASN A 99 11.56 11.46 6.62
N ASN A 100 10.78 12.55 6.60
CA ASN A 100 9.66 12.73 7.53
C ASN A 100 8.45 11.89 7.11
N ASN A 101 8.21 11.74 5.81
CA ASN A 101 7.04 11.04 5.30
C ASN A 101 7.20 9.51 5.24
N ILE A 102 8.42 8.96 5.13
CA ILE A 102 8.61 7.49 5.08
C ILE A 102 8.07 6.78 6.32
N SER A 103 8.21 7.40 7.50
CA SER A 103 7.63 6.85 8.73
C SER A 103 6.11 6.89 8.72
N LEU A 104 5.51 7.92 8.11
CA LEU A 104 4.06 8.05 7.95
C LEU A 104 3.53 6.98 6.99
N VAL A 105 4.18 6.78 5.85
CA VAL A 105 3.81 5.75 4.88
C VAL A 105 3.94 4.35 5.51
N ASN A 106 5.06 4.06 6.16
CA ASN A 106 5.26 2.80 6.86
C ASN A 106 4.14 2.52 7.87
N GLN A 107 3.84 3.49 8.73
CA GLN A 107 2.79 3.32 9.74
C GLN A 107 1.41 3.15 9.11
N TYR A 108 1.10 3.92 8.06
CA TYR A 108 -0.17 3.81 7.37
C TYR A 108 -0.33 2.43 6.72
N VAL A 109 0.62 2.03 5.88
CA VAL A 109 0.57 0.76 5.13
C VAL A 109 0.53 -0.44 6.08
N THR A 110 1.33 -0.44 7.15
CA THR A 110 1.33 -1.55 8.11
C THR A 110 0.02 -1.66 8.88
N GLN A 111 -0.67 -0.55 9.17
CA GLN A 111 -1.94 -0.55 9.90
C GLN A 111 -3.16 -0.82 9.01
N THR A 112 -3.20 -0.21 7.83
CA THR A 112 -4.37 -0.27 6.94
C THR A 112 -4.25 -1.35 5.89
N GLN A 113 -3.04 -1.90 5.69
CA GLN A 113 -2.70 -2.81 4.59
C GLN A 113 -3.16 -2.25 3.23
N SER A 114 -3.20 -0.92 3.11
CA SER A 114 -3.67 -0.20 1.93
C SER A 114 -2.52 0.54 1.26
N LEU A 115 -2.46 0.44 -0.07
CA LEU A 115 -1.44 1.06 -0.92
C LEU A 115 -1.91 2.36 -1.58
N GLU A 116 -3.02 2.94 -1.10
CA GLU A 116 -3.59 4.18 -1.61
C GLU A 116 -4.02 5.05 -0.44
N PHE A 117 -3.70 6.34 -0.52
CA PHE A 117 -4.21 7.31 0.45
C PHE A 117 -5.67 7.68 0.15
N PRO A 118 -6.44 8.15 1.15
CA PRO A 118 -7.79 8.63 0.91
C PRO A 118 -7.76 9.85 -0.01
N ILE A 119 -8.66 9.89 -1.00
CA ILE A 119 -8.74 10.94 -2.04
C ILE A 119 -8.87 12.37 -1.46
N ASN A 120 -9.36 12.47 -0.23
CA ASN A 120 -9.64 13.71 0.47
C ASN A 120 -8.55 14.16 1.46
N GLU A 121 -7.41 13.47 1.54
CA GLU A 121 -6.30 13.90 2.39
C GLU A 121 -5.30 14.79 1.64
N ASN A 122 -4.87 15.86 2.30
CA ASN A 122 -3.81 16.74 1.80
C ASN A 122 -2.43 16.08 2.06
N ILE A 123 -2.05 15.15 1.20
CA ILE A 123 -0.81 14.37 1.29
C ILE A 123 0.32 15.08 0.55
N SER A 124 1.51 15.17 1.17
CA SER A 124 2.71 15.70 0.50
C SER A 124 3.05 14.88 -0.76
N ALA A 125 3.62 15.53 -1.77
CA ALA A 125 4.12 14.87 -2.97
C ALA A 125 5.10 13.72 -2.63
N SER A 126 5.94 13.91 -1.60
CA SER A 126 6.89 12.91 -1.12
C SER A 126 6.20 11.65 -0.63
N ALA A 127 5.16 11.79 0.18
CA ALA A 127 4.38 10.65 0.68
C ALA A 127 3.68 9.90 -0.46
N LYS A 128 3.16 10.61 -1.47
CA LYS A 128 2.56 9.98 -2.66
C LYS A 128 3.57 9.13 -3.43
N ILE A 129 4.77 9.67 -3.68
CA ILE A 129 5.84 8.95 -4.40
C ILE A 129 6.25 7.68 -3.62
N LEU A 130 6.39 7.77 -2.30
CA LEU A 130 6.72 6.62 -1.46
C LEU A 130 5.62 5.54 -1.50
N MET A 131 4.35 5.96 -1.52
CA MET A 131 3.23 5.03 -1.66
C MET A 131 3.20 4.38 -3.05
N ASP A 132 3.39 5.17 -4.10
CA ASP A 132 3.49 4.65 -5.48
C ASP A 132 4.65 3.66 -5.61
N ALA A 133 5.78 3.95 -4.98
CA ALA A 133 6.92 3.04 -4.93
C ALA A 133 6.63 1.75 -4.13
N THR A 134 5.87 1.85 -3.04
CA THR A 134 5.43 0.67 -2.27
C THR A 134 4.54 -0.21 -3.14
N ARG A 135 3.63 0.41 -3.92
CA ARG A 135 2.75 -0.30 -4.84
C ARG A 135 3.51 -1.04 -5.93
N VAL A 136 4.56 -0.41 -6.45
CA VAL A 136 5.40 -0.98 -7.52
C VAL A 136 6.26 -2.10 -6.98
N ALA A 137 6.88 -1.92 -5.80
CA ALA A 137 7.66 -2.96 -5.13
C ALA A 137 6.83 -4.24 -4.95
N LEU A 138 5.56 -4.10 -4.57
CA LEU A 138 4.63 -5.21 -4.32
C LEU A 138 3.89 -5.72 -5.58
N SER A 139 4.14 -5.13 -6.74
CA SER A 139 3.54 -5.59 -8.00
C SER A 139 4.32 -6.77 -8.58
N GLU A 140 3.76 -7.47 -9.58
CA GLU A 140 4.48 -8.52 -10.32
C GLU A 140 5.76 -8.00 -11.02
N GLU A 141 5.90 -6.68 -11.16
CA GLU A 141 7.09 -6.00 -11.65
C GLU A 141 7.99 -5.55 -10.48
N ALA A 142 8.36 -6.47 -9.59
CA ALA A 142 9.20 -6.22 -8.42
C ALA A 142 10.62 -5.68 -8.73
N ASP A 143 11.00 -5.51 -9.99
CA ASP A 143 12.25 -4.89 -10.47
C ASP A 143 12.01 -3.59 -11.28
N ALA A 144 10.80 -3.03 -11.25
CA ALA A 144 10.48 -1.82 -12.00
C ALA A 144 11.22 -0.59 -11.42
N ASN A 145 11.88 0.15 -12.31
CA ASN A 145 12.56 1.40 -11.98
C ASN A 145 11.56 2.55 -12.04
N LEU A 146 11.39 3.27 -10.92
CA LEU A 146 10.56 4.46 -10.86
C LEU A 146 11.41 5.70 -11.05
N THR A 147 11.31 6.28 -12.23
CA THR A 147 11.89 7.60 -12.50
C THR A 147 10.96 8.68 -11.96
N THR A 148 11.45 9.48 -11.01
CA THR A 148 10.68 10.57 -10.41
C THR A 148 11.38 11.91 -10.61
N THR A 149 10.64 12.92 -11.09
CA THR A 149 11.11 14.30 -11.24
C THR A 149 11.03 15.08 -9.92
N TYR A 150 10.91 14.39 -8.78
CA TYR A 150 10.88 15.03 -7.48
C TYR A 150 12.25 15.64 -7.15
N LYS A 151 12.26 16.96 -6.97
CA LYS A 151 13.44 17.73 -6.56
C LYS A 151 13.31 18.11 -5.09
N SER A 152 14.43 18.03 -4.37
CA SER A 152 14.47 18.51 -3.00
C SER A 152 14.11 20.00 -2.96
N PRO A 153 13.17 20.42 -2.09
CA PRO A 153 12.89 21.83 -1.85
C PRO A 153 14.11 22.64 -1.38
N LEU A 154 15.16 21.97 -0.86
CA LEU A 154 16.40 22.62 -0.43
C LEU A 154 17.36 22.90 -1.60
N LEU A 155 17.18 22.22 -2.74
CA LEU A 155 17.93 22.46 -3.98
C LEU A 155 17.25 23.51 -4.87
N GLU A 156 15.95 23.72 -4.71
CA GLU A 156 15.21 24.78 -5.41
C GLU A 156 15.69 26.18 -5.01
N ASN A 157 16.05 26.37 -3.73
CA ASN A 157 16.39 27.68 -3.14
C ASN A 157 17.80 28.20 -3.48
N HIS A 158 18.55 27.55 -4.36
CA HIS A 158 19.85 28.03 -4.84
C HIS A 158 19.94 28.27 -6.35
N SER A 159 18.82 28.18 -7.09
CA SER A 159 18.83 28.42 -8.55
C SER A 159 18.34 29.82 -8.97
N GLU A 160 17.95 30.69 -8.03
CA GLU A 160 17.43 32.03 -8.35
C GLU A 160 18.43 33.18 -8.18
N ASP A 161 19.71 32.91 -7.90
CA ASP A 161 20.73 33.97 -7.72
C ASP A 161 21.96 33.77 -8.62
N GLU A 162 21.74 33.73 -9.93
CA GLU A 162 22.81 34.04 -10.88
C GLU A 162 22.26 34.84 -12.08
N ASN A 163 21.78 36.07 -11.81
CA ASN A 163 21.87 37.14 -12.79
C ASN A 163 23.02 38.07 -12.39
N ILE A 164 24.25 37.61 -12.67
CA ILE A 164 25.42 38.47 -12.71
C ILE A 164 25.33 39.29 -13.99
N GLU A 165 24.79 40.52 -13.91
CA GLU A 165 25.16 41.56 -14.87
C GLU A 165 26.41 42.31 -14.37
N PRO A 166 27.42 42.51 -15.24
CA PRO A 166 28.73 42.98 -14.83
C PRO A 166 28.80 44.50 -14.65
N ASN A 167 29.39 44.90 -13.53
CA ASN A 167 30.41 45.95 -13.41
C ASN A 167 30.27 47.20 -14.31
N ASN A 168 29.74 48.28 -13.74
CA ASN A 168 30.03 49.65 -14.16
C ASN A 168 30.43 50.53 -12.96
N ILE A 169 31.63 50.29 -12.42
CA ILE A 169 32.35 51.33 -11.69
C ILE A 169 32.84 52.37 -12.71
N GLU A 170 32.02 53.38 -12.98
CA GLU A 170 32.52 54.62 -13.58
C GLU A 170 33.02 55.54 -12.45
N LEU A 171 34.30 55.37 -12.09
CA LEU A 171 35.09 56.44 -11.50
C LEU A 171 35.69 57.26 -12.64
N SER A 172 35.07 58.38 -12.99
CA SER A 172 35.74 59.48 -13.67
C SER A 172 35.83 60.66 -12.70
N ASN A 173 36.91 60.66 -11.93
CA ASN A 173 37.51 61.89 -11.42
C ASN A 173 38.05 62.64 -12.64
N ASP A 174 37.58 63.85 -12.90
CA ASP A 174 38.49 64.86 -13.43
C ASP A 174 38.15 66.25 -12.90
N ALA A 175 39.22 66.91 -12.49
CA ALA A 175 39.23 68.23 -11.89
C ALA A 175 39.36 69.29 -12.98
N SER A 176 38.63 70.40 -12.84
CA SER A 176 39.07 71.78 -13.14
C SER A 176 37.98 72.77 -12.76
#